data_AF-A0A7L8GFI3-F1
#
_entry.id   AF-A0A7L8GFI3-F1
#
_cell.length_a   1.000
_cell.length_b   1.000
_cell.length_c   1.000
_cell.angle_alpha   90.00
_cell.angle_beta   90.00
_cell.angle_gamma   90.00
#
_symmetry.space_group_name_H-M   'P 1'
#
loop_
_entity.id
_entity.type
_entity.pdbx_description
1 polymer ?
#
loop_
_entity_poly.entity_id
_entity_poly.type
_entity_poly.pdbx_seq_one_letter_code
_entity_poly.pdbx_strand_id
1 'polypeptide(L)' 'DKEKNSPIECGMNPISLTRIPFSMQFFLLAIIFIIFDIEIAILMPIPIMMFYNIFISFFMVLIFLIILMLGLFYEWYNNA' A
#
# COMPACT_ATOMS: atom_id res chain seq x y z
N ASP A 1 -16.03 40.07 -9.71
CA ASP A 1 -15.69 38.92 -10.58
C ASP A 1 -14.28 38.37 -10.38
N LYS A 2 -13.24 39.22 -10.28
CA LYS A 2 -11.86 38.77 -10.05
C LYS A 2 -11.65 37.96 -8.76
N GLU A 3 -12.30 38.35 -7.66
CA GLU A 3 -12.16 37.66 -6.37
C GLU A 3 -12.95 36.35 -6.26
N LYS A 4 -13.86 36.07 -7.20
CA LYS A 4 -14.66 34.83 -7.20
C LYS A 4 -13.87 33.63 -7.75
N ASN A 5 -12.83 33.91 -8.53
CA ASN A 5 -11.95 32.92 -9.15
C ASN A 5 -10.58 32.81 -8.44
N SER A 6 -10.35 33.59 -7.39
CA SER A 6 -9.15 33.47 -6.56
C SER A 6 -9.42 32.48 -5.41
N PRO A 7 -8.42 31.65 -5.04
CA PRO A 7 -8.54 30.79 -3.87
C PRO A 7 -8.86 31.61 -2.62
N ILE A 8 -9.78 31.10 -1.79
CA ILE A 8 -10.20 31.76 -0.55
C ILE A 8 -9.11 31.52 0.49
N GLU A 9 -8.17 32.44 0.57
CA GLU A 9 -7.16 32.49 1.64
C GLU A 9 -7.50 33.64 2.58
N CYS A 10 -7.27 33.45 3.88
CA CYS A 10 -7.60 34.39 4.94
C CYS A 10 -6.65 35.63 4.92
N GLY A 11 -6.68 36.41 3.84
CA GLY A 11 -5.90 37.63 3.64
C GLY A 11 -4.40 37.44 3.42
N MET A 12 -3.94 36.21 3.17
CA MET A 12 -2.53 35.91 2.86
C MET A 12 -2.35 35.74 1.34
N ASN A 13 -1.19 36.16 0.84
CA ASN A 13 -0.82 35.92 -0.56
C ASN A 13 -0.53 34.43 -0.76
N PRO A 14 -0.94 33.82 -1.89
CA PRO A 14 -0.73 32.41 -2.13
C PRO A 14 0.76 32.12 -2.09
N ILE A 15 1.17 31.34 -1.11
CA ILE A 15 2.55 30.89 -0.96
C ILE A 15 2.81 29.95 -2.14
N SER A 16 3.61 30.41 -3.10
CA SER A 16 3.94 29.72 -4.36
C SER A 16 4.80 28.46 -4.17
N LEU A 17 4.80 27.86 -2.98
CA LEU A 17 5.46 26.60 -2.71
C LEU A 17 4.51 25.48 -3.15
N THR A 18 4.58 25.13 -4.44
CA THR A 18 3.91 23.96 -5.02
C THR A 18 4.40 22.63 -4.42
N ARG A 19 5.46 22.66 -3.60
CA ARG A 19 5.98 21.53 -2.84
C ARG A 19 5.63 21.67 -1.37
N ILE A 20 4.46 21.14 -1.02
CA ILE A 20 4.06 20.87 0.35
C ILE A 20 5.04 19.82 0.90
N PRO A 21 5.59 19.97 2.11
CA PRO A 21 6.41 18.92 2.71
C PRO A 21 5.59 17.63 2.77
N PHE A 22 6.04 16.63 2.02
CA PHE A 22 5.39 15.35 1.89
C PHE A 22 5.81 14.46 3.05
N SER A 23 4.85 13.92 3.80
CA SER A 23 5.17 12.97 4.86
C SER A 23 5.55 11.63 4.24
N MET A 24 6.76 11.16 4.53
CA MET A 24 7.25 9.85 4.07
C MET A 24 6.36 8.68 4.54
N GLN A 25 5.62 8.86 5.64
CA GLN A 25 4.68 7.86 6.16
C GLN A 25 3.57 7.53 5.15
N PHE A 26 2.89 8.54 4.58
CA PHE A 26 1.83 8.28 3.57
C PHE A 26 2.38 7.65 2.30
N PHE A 27 3.64 7.93 1.95
CA PHE A 27 4.30 7.30 0.81
C PHE A 27 4.55 5.81 1.01
N LEU A 28 5.13 5.46 2.16
CA LEU A 28 5.45 4.09 2.51
C LEU A 28 4.16 3.27 2.58
N LEU A 29 3.13 3.80 3.23
CA LEU A 29 1.82 3.14 3.35
C LEU A 29 1.20 2.83 1.97
N ALA A 30 1.36 3.74 0.99
CA ALA A 30 0.90 3.50 -0.38
C ALA A 30 1.70 2.40 -1.10
N ILE A 31 3.03 2.37 -0.94
CA ILE A 31 3.88 1.33 -1.54
C ILE A 31 3.57 -0.05 -0.95
N ILE A 32 3.50 -0.13 0.38
CA ILE A 32 3.20 -1.38 1.08
C ILE A 32 1.81 -1.91 0.71
N PHE A 33 0.81 -1.01 0.62
CA PHE A 33 -0.52 -1.38 0.14
C PHE A 33 -0.49 -1.95 -1.28
N ILE A 34 0.27 -1.33 -2.20
CA ILE A 34 0.40 -1.83 -3.58
C ILE A 34 1.05 -3.21 -3.63
N ILE A 35 2.13 -3.42 -2.87
CA ILE A 35 2.82 -4.71 -2.80
C ILE A 35 1.88 -5.80 -2.27
N PHE A 36 1.19 -5.51 -1.15
CA PHE A 36 0.26 -6.44 -0.54
C PHE A 36 -0.93 -6.79 -1.43
N ASP A 37 -1.48 -5.82 -2.18
CA ASP A 37 -2.58 -6.04 -3.12
C ASP A 37 -2.14 -6.96 -4.28
N ILE A 38 -0.92 -6.76 -4.80
CA ILE A 38 -0.33 -7.63 -5.82
C ILE A 38 -0.11 -9.05 -5.27
N GLU A 39 0.37 -9.18 -4.04
CA GLU A 39 0.57 -10.48 -3.40
C GLU A 39 -0.75 -11.24 -3.17
N ILE A 40 -1.83 -10.55 -2.78
CA ILE A 40 -3.17 -11.15 -2.69
C ILE A 40 -3.69 -11.54 -4.07
N ALA A 41 -3.47 -10.73 -5.10
CA ALA A 41 -3.87 -11.08 -6.46
C ALA A 41 -3.20 -12.39 -6.92
N ILE A 42 -1.96 -12.62 -6.52
CA ILE A 42 -1.22 -13.88 -6.78
C ILE A 42 -1.79 -15.08 -6.00
N LEU A 43 -2.43 -14.86 -4.84
CA LEU A 43 -3.14 -15.91 -4.08
C LEU A 43 -4.49 -16.30 -4.69
N MET A 44 -5.10 -15.45 -5.51
CA MET A 44 -6.44 -15.65 -6.08
C MET A 44 -6.64 -16.98 -6.85
N PRO A 45 -5.69 -17.54 -7.64
CA PRO A 45 -5.89 -18.80 -8.36
C PRO A 45 -5.75 -20.06 -7.49
N ILE A 46 -5.41 -19.95 -6.21
CA ILE A 46 -5.16 -21.11 -5.34
C ILE A 46 -6.38 -22.03 -5.14
N PRO A 47 -7.61 -21.52 -4.96
CA PRO A 47 -8.78 -22.39 -4.88
C PRO A 47 -8.94 -23.27 -6.12
N ILE A 48 -8.52 -22.79 -7.29
CA ILE A 48 -8.52 -23.55 -8.54
C ILE A 48 -7.45 -24.64 -8.51
N MET A 49 -6.25 -24.32 -8.00
CA MET A 49 -5.14 -25.28 -7.84
C MET A 49 -5.46 -26.40 -6.83
N MET A 50 -6.22 -26.09 -5.78
CA MET A 50 -6.62 -27.07 -4.75
C MET A 50 -7.43 -28.24 -5.30
N PHE A 51 -8.17 -28.05 -6.41
CA PHE A 51 -8.89 -29.15 -7.07
C PHE A 51 -7.96 -30.19 -7.71
N TYR A 52 -6.74 -29.81 -8.08
CA TYR A 52 -5.77 -30.71 -8.71
C TYR A 52 -4.90 -31.42 -7.68
N ASN A 53 -4.37 -30.69 -6.69
CA ASN A 53 -3.56 -31.29 -5.63
C ASN A 53 -3.63 -30.49 -4.33
N ILE A 54 -4.49 -30.95 -3.42
CA ILE A 54 -4.77 -30.28 -2.14
C ILE A 54 -3.52 -30.13 -1.26
N PHE A 55 -2.64 -31.14 -1.22
CA PHE A 55 -1.48 -31.14 -0.33
C PHE A 55 -0.42 -30.14 -0.80
N ILE A 56 -0.14 -30.12 -2.11
CA ILE A 56 0.83 -29.18 -2.68
C ILE A 56 0.30 -27.76 -2.57
N SER A 57 -0.96 -27.51 -2.96
CA SER A 57 -1.56 -26.18 -2.86
C SER A 57 -1.59 -25.67 -1.42
N PHE A 58 -1.91 -26.51 -0.45
CA PHE A 58 -1.88 -26.14 0.97
C PHE A 58 -0.48 -25.74 1.43
N PHE A 59 0.55 -26.50 1.07
CA PHE A 59 1.93 -26.18 1.45
C PHE A 59 2.41 -24.86 0.80
N MET A 60 2.03 -24.62 -0.46
CA MET A 60 2.35 -23.38 -1.17
C MET A 60 1.69 -22.16 -0.51
N VAL A 61 0.41 -22.25 -0.12
CA VAL A 61 -0.28 -21.20 0.65
C VAL A 61 0.43 -20.92 1.96
N LEU A 62 0.80 -21.97 2.68
CA LEU A 62 1.39 -21.86 4.01
C LEU A 62 2.75 -21.14 3.93
N ILE A 63 3.60 -21.52 2.98
CA ILE A 63 4.88 -20.83 2.72
C ILE A 63 4.63 -19.37 2.34
N PHE A 64 3.67 -19.10 1.46
CA PHE A 64 3.35 -17.74 1.03
C PHE A 64 2.90 -16.85 2.20
N LEU A 65 2.02 -17.35 3.07
CA LEU A 65 1.59 -16.65 4.27
C LEU A 65 2.74 -16.40 5.24
N ILE A 66 3.67 -17.34 5.41
CA ILE A 66 4.85 -17.12 6.28
C ILE A 66 5.70 -15.96 5.75
N ILE A 67 5.93 -15.90 4.44
CA ILE A 67 6.73 -14.83 3.82
C ILE A 67 6.04 -13.47 4.03
N LEU A 68 4.72 -13.39 3.81
CA LEU A 68 3.93 -12.18 4.09
C LEU A 68 4.07 -11.73 5.55
N MET A 69 3.91 -12.65 6.50
CA MET A 69 4.01 -12.33 7.92
C MET A 69 5.42 -11.85 8.29
N LEU A 70 6.48 -12.47 7.74
CA LEU A 70 7.85 -12.02 7.96
C LEU A 70 8.11 -10.62 7.39
N GLY A 71 7.60 -10.31 6.19
CA GLY A 71 7.71 -8.98 5.58
C GLY A 71 7.04 -7.90 6.44
N LEU A 72 5.81 -8.17 6.88
CA LEU A 72 5.06 -7.29 7.80
C LEU A 72 5.77 -7.09 9.14
N PHE A 73 6.31 -8.16 9.74
CA PHE A 73 7.05 -8.07 10.99
C PHE A 73 8.34 -7.25 10.84
N TYR A 74 9.05 -7.41 9.72
CA TYR A 74 10.26 -6.65 9.43
C TYR A 74 9.95 -5.16 9.32
N GLU A 75 8.90 -4.81 8.59
CA GLU A 75 8.44 -3.43 8.44
C GLU A 75 8.03 -2.83 9.80
N TRP A 76 7.25 -3.57 10.58
CA TRP A 76 6.80 -3.14 11.91
C TRP A 76 7.96 -2.88 12.86
N TYR A 77 8.98 -3.76 12.84
CA TYR A 77 10.17 -3.59 13.69
C TYR A 77 11.02 -2.38 13.27
N ASN A 78 11.07 -2.06 11.98
CA ASN A 78 11.86 -0.95 11.46
C ASN A 78 11.18 0.43 11.60
N ASN A 79 10.04 0.53 12.29
CA ASN A 79 9.26 1.75 12.47
C ASN A 79 9.01 2.52 11.15
N ALA A 80 8.58 1.80 10.11
CA ALA A 80 7.97 2.45 8.94
C ALA A 80 6.64 3.12 9.32
#